data_AF-A0A922LV40-F1
#
_entry.id   AF-A0A922LV40-F1
#
_cell.length_a   1.000
_cell.length_b   1.000
_cell.length_c   1.000
_cell.angle_alpha   90.00
_cell.angle_beta   90.00
_cell.angle_gamma   90.00
#
_symmetry.space_group_name_H-M   'P 1'
#
loop_
_entity.id
_entity.type
_entity.pdbx_description
1 polymer ?
#
loop_
_entity_poly.entity_id
_entity_poly.type
_entity_poly.pdbx_seq_one_letter_code
_entity_poly.pdbx_strand_id
1 'polypeptide(L)'
;IYFQGGRFLMTKDLIGALRAAQPEDANDLPDTSLPLDGSQYMNDFFSQVEEIRNLIERVQSLVDNVKNKHSDILSSPNQDEATKAQLEDAMAEIKTIAHKVRAKLKRK
;
A
#
# COMPACT_ATOMS: atom_id res chain seq x y z
N ILE A 1 -29.08 -10.01 -29.93
CA ILE A 1 -28.60 -9.00 -30.92
C ILE A 1 -29.78 -8.65 -31.81
N TYR A 2 -30.47 -7.54 -31.53
CA TYR A 2 -31.41 -6.92 -32.47
C TYR A 2 -30.98 -5.46 -32.64
N PHE A 3 -30.91 -5.04 -33.90
CA PHE A 3 -30.29 -3.81 -34.37
C PHE A 3 -31.40 -2.95 -34.98
N GLN A 4 -31.67 -1.77 -34.43
CA GLN A 4 -32.51 -0.79 -35.11
C GLN A 4 -32.17 0.65 -34.69
N GLY A 5 -31.89 1.48 -35.71
CA GLY A 5 -32.12 2.93 -35.72
C GLY A 5 -31.28 3.79 -34.78
N GLY A 6 -30.21 4.40 -35.30
CA GLY A 6 -29.33 5.28 -34.53
C GLY A 6 -30.02 6.50 -33.91
N ARG A 7 -29.89 6.64 -32.58
CA ARG A 7 -29.32 7.81 -31.85
C ARG A 7 -29.29 7.50 -30.36
N PHE A 8 -28.08 7.19 -29.89
CA PHE A 8 -27.43 7.43 -28.59
C PHE A 8 -28.31 7.65 -27.33
N LEU A 9 -28.18 6.80 -26.31
CA LEU A 9 -27.67 7.15 -24.97
C LEU A 9 -27.90 6.04 -23.91
N MET A 10 -26.95 5.96 -22.97
CA MET A 10 -27.01 5.34 -21.64
C MET A 10 -26.59 3.87 -21.48
N THR A 11 -25.29 3.63 -21.58
CA THR A 11 -24.61 2.90 -20.47
C THR A 11 -24.00 3.92 -19.50
N LYS A 12 -24.75 4.97 -19.15
CA LYS A 12 -24.37 5.93 -18.12
C LYS A 12 -24.83 5.33 -16.80
N ASP A 13 -23.87 4.92 -15.98
CA ASP A 13 -24.04 4.45 -14.61
C ASP A 13 -25.12 3.39 -14.38
N LEU A 14 -24.67 2.13 -14.33
CA LEU A 14 -25.44 1.04 -13.73
C LEU A 14 -25.88 1.40 -12.29
N ILE A 15 -25.07 2.21 -11.61
CA ILE A 15 -25.35 2.80 -10.29
C ILE A 15 -26.63 3.66 -10.32
N GLY A 16 -26.83 4.47 -11.36
CA GLY A 16 -28.01 5.32 -11.50
C GLY A 16 -29.28 4.51 -11.77
N ALA A 17 -29.18 3.46 -12.60
CA ALA A 17 -30.29 2.54 -12.87
C ALA A 17 -30.71 1.74 -11.63
N LEU A 18 -29.74 1.29 -10.81
CA LEU A 18 -30.01 0.61 -9.54
C LEU A 18 -30.71 1.52 -8.53
N ARG A 19 -30.35 2.82 -8.50
CA ARG A 19 -30.97 3.81 -7.61
C ARG A 19 -32.41 4.15 -8.02
N ALA A 20 -32.70 4.16 -9.32
CA ALA A 20 -34.05 4.40 -9.83
C ALA A 20 -34.99 3.18 -9.75
N ALA A 21 -34.43 1.97 -9.62
CA ALA A 21 -35.18 0.74 -9.41
C ALA A 21 -35.50 0.46 -7.93
N GLN A 22 -35.01 1.30 -7.00
CA GLN A 22 -35.43 1.27 -5.61
C GLN A 22 -36.86 1.82 -5.51
N PRO A 23 -37.82 1.07 -4.92
CA PRO A 23 -39.16 1.59 -4.69
C PRO A 23 -39.09 2.82 -3.77
N GLU A 24 -39.92 3.84 -4.01
CA GLU A 24 -39.96 5.08 -3.20
C GLU A 24 -40.28 4.83 -1.70
N ASP A 25 -40.78 3.64 -1.37
CA ASP A 25 -41.00 3.14 0.01
C ASP A 25 -39.73 2.50 0.64
N ALA A 26 -38.58 2.52 -0.05
CA ALA A 26 -37.31 2.04 0.48
C ALA A 26 -36.78 2.89 1.66
N ASN A 27 -37.40 4.03 1.96
CA ASN A 27 -37.12 4.81 3.17
C ASN A 27 -37.48 4.06 4.47
N ASP A 28 -38.31 3.02 4.39
CA ASP A 28 -38.67 2.14 5.53
C ASP A 28 -37.85 0.83 5.55
N LEU A 29 -36.92 0.64 4.61
CA LEU A 29 -35.96 -0.44 4.74
C LEU A 29 -34.99 -0.08 5.87
N PRO A 30 -34.74 -0.99 6.83
CA PRO A 30 -33.72 -0.76 7.83
C PRO A 30 -32.44 -0.44 7.10
N ASP A 31 -31.84 0.70 7.42
CA ASP A 31 -30.56 1.13 6.91
C ASP A 31 -29.61 -0.07 6.96
N THR A 32 -29.33 -0.65 5.80
CA THR A 32 -28.38 -1.75 5.64
C THR A 32 -26.96 -1.19 5.62
N SER A 33 -26.75 0.03 6.11
CA SER A 33 -25.48 0.42 6.70
C SER A 33 -25.20 -0.53 7.87
N LEU A 34 -24.44 -1.57 7.55
CA LEU A 34 -23.70 -2.31 8.56
C LEU A 34 -22.96 -1.28 9.41
N PRO A 35 -23.06 -1.32 10.75
CA PRO A 35 -22.37 -0.39 11.63
C PRO A 35 -20.90 -0.28 11.19
N LEU A 36 -20.46 0.95 10.91
CA LEU A 36 -19.14 1.29 10.36
C LEU A 36 -17.97 0.99 11.33
N ASP A 37 -18.11 0.02 12.22
CA ASP A 37 -17.02 -0.61 12.96
C ASP A 37 -15.97 -1.21 11.99
N GLY A 38 -16.43 -1.64 10.81
CA GLY A 38 -15.56 -2.00 9.69
C GLY A 38 -14.74 -0.85 9.13
N SER A 39 -15.17 0.42 9.23
CA SER A 39 -14.43 1.55 8.63
C SER A 39 -13.16 1.91 9.40
N GLN A 40 -13.20 1.87 10.74
CA GLN A 40 -12.02 2.08 11.57
C GLN A 40 -11.04 0.93 11.43
N TYR A 41 -11.54 -0.32 11.45
CA TYR A 41 -10.73 -1.50 11.19
C TYR A 41 -10.05 -1.44 9.81
N MET A 42 -10.78 -1.07 8.76
CA MET A 42 -10.23 -0.93 7.41
C MET A 42 -9.21 0.22 7.32
N ASN A 43 -9.45 1.35 7.98
CA ASN A 43 -8.48 2.44 8.06
C ASN A 43 -7.19 2.01 8.77
N ASP A 44 -7.30 1.29 9.89
CA ASP A 44 -6.14 0.75 10.61
C ASP A 44 -5.41 -0.32 9.79
N PHE A 45 -6.14 -1.12 9.02
CA PHE A 45 -5.58 -2.09 8.10
C PHE A 45 -4.78 -1.40 6.97
N PHE A 46 -5.37 -0.41 6.30
CA PHE A 46 -4.67 0.34 5.24
C PHE A 46 -3.48 1.13 5.77
N SER A 47 -3.59 1.70 6.98
CA SER A 47 -2.47 2.33 7.66
C SER A 47 -1.30 1.36 7.90
N GLN A 48 -1.60 0.13 8.33
CA GLN A 48 -0.58 -0.92 8.48
C GLN A 48 0.04 -1.35 7.14
N VAL A 49 -0.78 -1.48 6.09
CA VAL A 49 -0.29 -1.80 4.73
C VAL A 49 0.66 -0.71 4.23
N GLU A 50 0.28 0.56 4.40
CA GLU A 50 1.10 1.70 4.01
C GLU A 50 2.41 1.76 4.80
N GLU A 51 2.39 1.49 6.10
CA GLU A 51 3.63 1.42 6.89
C GLU A 51 4.55 0.29 6.39
N ILE A 52 4.01 -0.88 6.08
CA ILE A 52 4.81 -2.00 5.55
C ILE A 52 5.39 -1.63 4.18
N ARG A 53 4.63 -0.98 3.31
CA ARG A 53 5.10 -0.50 2.01
C ARG A 53 6.29 0.47 2.18
N ASN A 54 6.14 1.47 3.05
CA ASN A 54 7.20 2.43 3.35
C ASN A 54 8.46 1.76 3.92
N LEU A 55 8.30 0.74 4.77
CA LEU A 55 9.43 -0.05 5.27
C LEU A 55 10.15 -0.82 4.16
N ILE A 56 9.42 -1.37 3.18
CA ILE A 56 10.01 -2.07 2.02
C ILE A 56 10.77 -1.09 1.13
N GLU A 57 10.18 0.07 0.83
CA GLU A 57 10.83 1.13 0.04
C GLU A 57 12.13 1.62 0.74
N ARG A 58 12.09 1.75 2.07
CA ARG A 58 13.30 2.08 2.85
C ARG A 58 14.37 1.00 2.75
N VAL A 59 14.01 -0.28 2.81
CA VAL A 59 14.96 -1.38 2.63
C VAL A 59 15.61 -1.34 1.24
N GLN A 60 14.84 -1.08 0.18
CA GLN A 60 15.41 -0.93 -1.16
C GLN A 60 16.46 0.18 -1.21
N SER A 61 16.14 1.37 -0.66
CA SER A 61 17.09 2.49 -0.58
C SER A 61 18.35 2.15 0.23
N LEU A 62 18.22 1.38 1.32
CA LEU A 62 19.36 0.95 2.12
C LEU A 62 20.23 -0.07 1.37
N VAL A 63 19.62 -1.01 0.64
CA VAL A 63 20.34 -2.01 -0.17
C VAL A 63 21.15 -1.32 -1.28
N ASP A 64 20.59 -0.32 -1.95
CA ASP A 64 21.33 0.42 -2.98
C ASP A 64 22.46 1.28 -2.37
N ASN A 65 22.24 1.85 -1.20
CA ASN A 65 23.32 2.50 -0.43
C ASN A 65 24.45 1.54 -0.08
N VAL A 66 24.12 0.33 0.37
CA VAL A 66 25.11 -0.72 0.69
C VAL A 66 25.93 -1.08 -0.55
N LYS A 67 25.29 -1.26 -1.72
CA LYS A 67 26.01 -1.56 -2.97
C LYS A 67 26.99 -0.45 -3.36
N ASN A 68 26.54 0.80 -3.31
CA ASN A 68 27.39 1.95 -3.67
C ASN A 68 28.57 2.07 -2.73
N LYS A 69 28.34 2.05 -1.41
CA LYS A 69 29.41 2.14 -0.41
C LYS A 69 30.37 0.96 -0.48
N HIS A 70 29.87 -0.26 -0.72
CA HIS A 70 30.74 -1.42 -0.97
C HIS A 70 31.59 -1.22 -2.23
N SER A 71 31.01 -0.72 -3.32
CA SER A 71 31.76 -0.40 -4.54
C SER A 71 32.85 0.64 -4.27
N ASP A 72 32.53 1.73 -3.56
CA ASP A 72 33.46 2.81 -3.24
C ASP A 72 34.63 2.33 -2.39
N ILE A 73 34.36 1.53 -1.34
CA ILE A 73 35.39 0.93 -0.48
C ILE A 73 36.32 0.00 -1.26
N LEU A 74 35.78 -0.80 -2.19
CA LEU A 74 36.57 -1.74 -2.99
C LEU A 74 37.38 -1.05 -4.11
N SER A 75 36.87 0.07 -4.63
CA SER A 75 37.53 0.85 -5.69
C SER A 75 38.59 1.83 -5.16
N SER A 76 38.54 2.18 -3.87
CA SER A 76 39.43 3.16 -3.27
C SER A 76 40.68 2.49 -2.68
N PRO A 77 41.89 3.00 -2.99
CA PRO A 77 43.14 2.45 -2.43
C PRO A 77 43.32 2.75 -0.93
N ASN A 78 42.57 3.73 -0.40
CA ASN A 78 42.53 4.06 1.04
C ASN A 78 41.13 3.75 1.57
N GLN A 79 41.04 3.04 2.70
CA GLN A 79 39.77 2.79 3.38
C GLN A 79 39.32 4.05 4.11
N ASP A 80 38.19 4.60 3.70
CA ASP A 80 37.50 5.65 4.46
C ASP A 80 36.67 5.01 5.59
N GLU A 81 37.15 5.15 6.83
CA GLU A 81 36.51 4.58 8.02
C GLU A 81 35.09 5.15 8.23
N ALA A 82 34.82 6.37 7.76
CA ALA A 82 33.47 6.95 7.80
C ALA A 82 32.50 6.21 6.89
N THR A 83 32.91 5.88 5.66
CA THR A 83 32.10 5.10 4.71
C THR A 83 31.85 3.67 5.22
N LYS A 84 32.82 3.08 5.91
CA LYS A 84 32.69 1.75 6.52
C LYS A 84 31.70 1.74 7.70
N ALA A 85 31.75 2.73 8.59
CA ALA A 85 30.77 2.86 9.67
C ALA A 85 29.34 3.02 9.13
N GLN A 86 29.15 3.85 8.11
CA GLN A 86 27.83 4.04 7.48
C GLN A 86 27.31 2.77 6.78
N LEU A 87 28.21 1.94 6.25
CA LEU A 87 27.87 0.65 5.67
C LEU A 87 27.38 -0.34 6.75
N GLU A 88 28.08 -0.41 7.89
CA GLU A 88 27.66 -1.24 9.03
C GLU A 88 26.30 -0.81 9.58
N ASP A 89 26.08 0.49 9.72
CA ASP A 89 24.78 1.07 10.13
C ASP A 89 23.67 0.69 9.15
N ALA A 90 23.92 0.82 7.84
CA ALA A 90 22.93 0.46 6.82
C ALA A 90 22.58 -1.04 6.88
N MET A 91 23.55 -1.93 7.11
CA MET A 91 23.29 -3.37 7.29
C MET A 91 22.47 -3.66 8.55
N ALA A 92 22.80 -3.00 9.67
CA ALA A 92 22.06 -3.14 10.91
C ALA A 92 20.61 -2.66 10.78
N GLU A 93 20.40 -1.56 10.06
CA GLU A 93 19.08 -1.01 9.79
C GLU A 93 18.25 -1.94 8.90
N ILE A 94 18.82 -2.50 7.82
CA ILE A 94 18.16 -3.50 6.96
C ILE A 94 17.66 -4.68 7.81
N LYS A 95 18.52 -5.21 8.69
CA LYS A 95 18.15 -6.32 9.58
C LYS A 95 16.99 -5.93 10.50
N THR A 96 17.04 -4.74 11.08
CA THR A 96 16.01 -4.24 11.99
C THR A 96 14.67 -4.06 11.28
N ILE A 97 14.66 -3.46 10.08
CA ILE A 97 13.44 -3.29 9.30
C ILE A 97 12.86 -4.64 8.87
N ALA A 98 13.71 -5.60 8.44
CA ALA A 98 13.25 -6.94 8.08
C ALA A 98 12.54 -7.64 9.25
N HIS A 99 13.07 -7.53 10.47
CA HIS A 99 12.41 -8.02 11.67
C HIS A 99 11.08 -7.31 11.95
N LYS A 100 11.03 -5.98 11.79
CA LYS A 100 9.82 -5.17 12.00
C LYS A 100 8.71 -5.53 11.00
N VAL A 101 9.04 -5.67 9.71
CA VAL A 101 8.10 -6.09 8.66
C VAL A 101 7.57 -7.49 8.97
N ARG A 102 8.46 -8.45 9.30
CA ARG A 102 8.05 -9.80 9.68
C ARG A 102 7.12 -9.83 10.89
N ALA A 103 7.39 -9.01 11.91
CA ALA A 103 6.56 -8.93 13.11
C ALA A 103 5.17 -8.36 12.80
N LYS A 104 5.08 -7.31 11.98
CA LYS A 104 3.81 -6.71 11.55
C LYS A 104 2.96 -7.68 10.73
N LEU A 105 3.57 -8.43 9.81
CA LEU A 105 2.87 -9.45 9.01
C LEU A 105 2.39 -10.67 9.81
N LYS A 106 2.97 -10.91 11.00
CA LYS A 106 2.60 -12.04 11.87
C LYS A 106 1.45 -11.73 12.83
N ARG A 107 1.08 -10.45 13.00
CA ARG A 107 0.07 -10.04 13.99
C ARG A 107 -1.28 -10.62 13.55
N LYS A 108 -1.81 -11.58 14.35
CA LYS A 108 -3.13 -12.18 14.17
C LYS A 108 -4.22 -11.28 14.74
#